data_AF-A0AA42TW34-F1
#
_entry.id   AF-A0AA42TW34-F1
#
_cell.length_a   1.000
_cell.length_b   1.000
_cell.length_c   1.000
_cell.angle_alpha   90.00
_cell.angle_beta   90.00
_cell.angle_gamma   90.00
#
_symmetry.space_group_name_H-M   'P 1'
#
loop_
_entity.id
_entity.type
_entity.pdbx_description
1 polymer ?
#
loop_
_entity_poly.entity_id
_entity_poly.type
_entity_poly.pdbx_seq_one_letter_code
_entity_poly.pdbx_strand_id
1 'polypeptide(L)'
;MQDLIAQISQQWLQLPDCQAEHKDAARTRISSSAVAGSMDVEFFVHHGGNGAFSATRYEEAMQLGAEHRLHAWITLRDAAGEVIHHEVSCNPGRFAQLLHEWRTAPDAAPAQVTIQAMARSPYTDETEACVPAMDQDLNLGMLDTLADAGPALEQLQADVAAIDPVRLLQSWPRDDRGRLAARTTAILAAYGPATRKRQPCLMVRSVMQSKMPGWQLLLSSEFLYNCRHQWSDARWLWSSADAPKDSALERKARRLMAQGKISEACALYGIELHERVRRLAEGQSFQRFSPVPEPWVQELQAALLQLAPWRLAAGLQRIQEHLTQANRKPPKPGSWERKLFWFSGQRQQARWGPGVRFNEDGKPELDLIVTASNEHFPEPDWKQQPH
;
A
#
# COMPACT_ATOMS: atom_id res chain seq x y z
N MET A 1 24.80 -19.52 24.77
CA MET A 1 23.34 -19.70 24.93
C MET A 1 22.83 -19.10 26.24
N GLN A 2 23.41 -19.44 27.41
CA GLN A 2 23.33 -18.61 28.63
C GLN A 2 23.72 -17.13 28.37
N ASP A 3 24.59 -16.94 27.40
CA ASP A 3 24.98 -15.65 26.82
C ASP A 3 23.79 -14.76 26.38
N LEU A 4 22.67 -15.31 25.87
CA LEU A 4 21.53 -14.47 25.44
C LEU A 4 20.83 -13.81 26.63
N ILE A 5 20.57 -14.54 27.72
CA ILE A 5 19.95 -13.99 28.94
C ILE A 5 20.86 -12.91 29.52
N ALA A 6 22.17 -13.18 29.61
CA ALA A 6 23.15 -12.22 30.10
C ALA A 6 23.23 -10.97 29.22
N GLN A 7 23.32 -11.13 27.89
CA GLN A 7 23.40 -10.02 26.93
C GLN A 7 22.14 -9.14 26.97
N ILE A 8 20.95 -9.75 27.01
CA ILE A 8 19.69 -9.03 27.14
C ILE A 8 19.60 -8.34 28.49
N SER A 9 19.99 -9.02 29.58
CA SER A 9 19.96 -8.45 30.94
C SER A 9 20.89 -7.26 31.10
N GLN A 10 22.06 -7.31 30.48
CA GLN A 10 23.00 -6.17 30.48
C GLN A 10 22.39 -4.91 29.84
N GLN A 11 21.45 -5.03 28.89
CA GLN A 11 20.86 -3.86 28.22
C GLN A 11 20.07 -2.96 29.18
N TRP A 12 19.32 -3.52 30.14
CA TRP A 12 18.59 -2.71 31.12
C TRP A 12 19.40 -2.38 32.37
N LEU A 13 20.34 -3.23 32.77
CA LEU A 13 21.21 -2.96 33.92
C LEU A 13 22.13 -1.76 33.71
N GLN A 14 22.43 -1.41 32.45
CA GLN A 14 23.21 -0.24 32.10
C GLN A 14 22.39 1.07 32.07
N LEU A 15 21.07 1.01 32.27
CA LEU A 15 20.18 2.16 32.19
C LEU A 15 19.76 2.61 33.60
N PRO A 16 20.17 3.80 34.06
CA PRO A 16 19.98 4.23 35.46
C PRO A 16 18.52 4.52 35.81
N ASP A 17 17.67 4.78 34.82
CA ASP A 17 16.23 5.00 34.97
C ASP A 17 15.42 3.69 34.93
N CYS A 18 16.05 2.56 34.61
CA CYS A 18 15.38 1.26 34.58
C CYS A 18 15.53 0.53 35.92
N GLN A 19 14.45 -0.12 36.34
CA GLN A 19 14.46 -1.08 37.45
C GLN A 19 13.97 -2.43 36.96
N ALA A 20 14.63 -3.50 37.39
CA ALA A 20 14.26 -4.87 37.05
C ALA A 20 13.76 -5.60 38.30
N GLU A 21 12.58 -6.20 38.18
CA GLU A 21 12.00 -7.10 39.16
C GLU A 21 12.02 -8.52 38.58
N HIS A 22 12.94 -9.35 39.07
CA HIS A 22 13.00 -10.76 38.70
C HIS A 22 11.87 -11.52 39.41
N LYS A 23 10.93 -12.09 38.65
CA LYS A 23 9.83 -12.89 39.20
C LYS A 23 10.27 -14.34 39.45
N ASP A 24 11.11 -14.84 38.56
CA ASP A 24 11.69 -16.18 38.56
C ASP A 24 12.84 -16.23 37.54
N ALA A 25 13.48 -17.39 37.38
CA ALA A 25 14.62 -17.56 36.47
C ALA A 25 14.30 -17.25 35.00
N ALA A 26 13.04 -17.39 34.58
CA ALA A 26 12.63 -17.19 33.19
C ALA A 26 12.13 -15.77 32.91
N ARG A 27 11.66 -15.06 33.94
CA ARG A 27 10.83 -13.87 33.76
C ARG A 27 11.31 -12.68 34.57
N THR A 28 11.54 -11.59 33.86
CA THR A 28 11.92 -10.30 34.43
C THR A 28 10.94 -9.23 33.99
N ARG A 29 10.44 -8.45 34.94
CA ARG A 29 9.67 -7.24 34.66
C ARG A 29 10.59 -6.04 34.75
N ILE A 30 10.52 -5.16 33.77
CA ILE A 30 11.31 -3.94 33.70
C ILE A 30 10.35 -2.76 33.79
N SER A 31 10.61 -1.84 34.72
CA SER A 31 9.98 -0.53 34.81
C SER A 31 11.02 0.55 34.47
N SER A 32 10.56 1.73 34.04
CA SER A 32 11.42 2.90 33.83
C SER A 32 10.80 4.12 34.51
N SER A 33 11.62 4.99 35.08
CA SER A 33 11.16 6.29 35.58
C SER A 33 10.90 7.31 34.46
N ALA A 34 11.36 7.03 33.23
CA ALA A 34 11.18 7.90 32.07
C ALA A 34 9.82 7.70 31.36
N VAL A 35 9.20 6.52 31.51
CA VAL A 35 7.93 6.19 30.86
C VAL A 35 7.04 5.36 31.78
N ALA A 36 5.74 5.65 31.78
CA ALA A 36 4.77 4.86 32.53
C ALA A 36 4.48 3.52 31.82
N GLY A 37 4.26 2.47 32.61
CA GLY A 37 4.00 1.11 32.13
C GLY A 37 5.13 0.14 32.48
N SER A 38 5.21 -0.99 31.77
CA SER A 38 6.24 -2.02 32.02
C SER A 38 6.58 -2.82 30.78
N MET A 39 7.81 -3.34 30.73
CA MET A 39 8.26 -4.37 29.79
C MET A 39 8.44 -5.69 30.53
N ASP A 40 7.63 -6.69 30.22
CA ASP A 40 7.81 -8.07 30.71
C ASP A 40 8.64 -8.85 29.69
N VAL A 41 9.72 -9.49 30.14
CA VAL A 41 10.58 -10.35 29.32
C VAL A 41 10.55 -11.76 29.90
N GLU A 42 10.14 -12.73 29.08
CA GLU A 42 10.08 -14.14 29.45
C GLU A 42 10.91 -14.99 28.49
N PHE A 43 11.73 -15.90 29.02
CA PHE A 43 12.62 -16.73 28.22
C PHE A 43 12.01 -18.12 27.98
N PHE A 44 12.01 -18.54 26.72
CA PHE A 44 11.57 -19.86 26.28
C PHE A 44 12.65 -20.56 25.45
N VAL A 45 12.70 -21.88 25.55
CA VAL A 45 13.65 -22.76 24.88
C VAL A 45 12.92 -23.61 23.84
N HIS A 46 13.33 -23.51 22.57
CA HIS A 46 12.96 -24.49 21.55
C HIS A 46 13.96 -25.65 21.57
N HIS A 47 13.45 -26.88 21.58
CA HIS A 47 14.25 -28.10 21.58
C HIS A 47 14.30 -28.71 20.16
N GLY A 48 15.48 -28.95 19.59
CA GLY A 48 15.63 -29.73 18.34
C GLY A 48 15.88 -28.92 17.06
N GLY A 49 16.51 -27.75 17.14
CA GLY A 49 16.95 -26.98 15.96
C GLY A 49 15.82 -26.30 15.17
N ASN A 50 16.15 -25.82 13.96
CA ASN A 50 15.24 -25.05 13.10
C ASN A 50 14.06 -25.92 12.63
N GLY A 51 12.90 -25.80 13.28
CA GLY A 51 11.66 -26.48 12.88
C GLY A 51 10.85 -27.07 14.03
N ALA A 52 11.33 -27.03 15.27
CA ALA A 52 10.58 -27.50 16.42
C ALA A 52 9.41 -26.55 16.75
N PHE A 53 8.20 -27.11 16.84
CA PHE A 53 6.96 -26.39 17.11
C PHE A 53 6.65 -26.21 18.61
N SER A 54 7.44 -26.81 19.50
CA SER A 54 7.26 -26.72 20.95
C SER A 54 8.38 -25.92 21.60
N ALA A 55 7.99 -24.90 22.36
CA ALA A 55 8.85 -24.14 23.24
C ALA A 55 8.48 -24.49 24.70
N THR A 56 9.48 -24.70 25.55
CA THR A 56 9.26 -24.80 27.00
C THR A 56 9.79 -23.55 27.67
N ARG A 57 9.21 -23.21 28.82
CA ARG A 57 9.69 -22.07 29.61
C ARG A 57 11.07 -22.39 30.17
N TYR A 58 11.99 -21.43 30.13
CA TYR A 58 13.34 -21.63 30.64
C TYR A 58 13.32 -21.92 32.15
N GLU A 59 14.12 -22.88 32.60
CA GLU A 59 14.37 -23.15 34.01
C GLU A 59 15.87 -23.16 34.28
N GLU A 60 16.30 -22.65 35.44
CA GLU A 60 17.72 -22.50 35.78
C GLU A 60 18.50 -23.83 35.75
N ALA A 61 17.83 -24.94 36.08
CA ALA A 61 18.40 -26.29 36.07
C ALA A 61 18.55 -26.89 34.65
N MET A 62 18.04 -26.23 33.59
CA MET A 62 18.12 -26.76 32.23
C MET A 62 19.56 -26.78 31.71
N GLN A 63 19.98 -27.93 31.20
CA GLN A 63 21.24 -28.08 30.47
C GLN A 63 21.01 -27.83 28.97
N LEU A 64 21.43 -26.66 28.49
CA LEU A 64 21.21 -26.23 27.11
C LEU A 64 22.40 -26.58 26.21
N GLY A 65 22.25 -27.63 25.40
CA GLY A 65 23.13 -27.99 24.29
C GLY A 65 22.96 -27.11 23.03
N ALA A 66 23.79 -27.33 22.00
CA ALA A 66 23.83 -26.52 20.77
C ALA A 66 22.55 -26.59 19.91
N GLU A 67 21.76 -27.65 20.09
CA GLU A 67 20.48 -27.92 19.44
C GLU A 67 19.32 -27.10 20.02
N HIS A 68 19.53 -26.45 21.15
CA HIS A 68 18.54 -25.59 21.79
C HIS A 68 18.59 -24.17 21.23
N ARG A 69 17.45 -23.48 21.25
CA ARG A 69 17.41 -22.06 20.90
C ARG A 69 16.59 -21.30 21.93
N LEU A 70 17.20 -20.26 22.50
CA LEU A 70 16.53 -19.40 23.46
C LEU A 70 15.87 -18.22 22.74
N HIS A 71 14.64 -17.90 23.15
CA HIS A 71 13.84 -16.81 22.65
C HIS A 71 13.35 -15.96 23.82
N ALA A 72 13.45 -14.64 23.69
CA ALA A 72 12.82 -13.69 24.58
C ALA A 72 11.43 -13.34 24.05
N TRP A 73 10.41 -13.62 24.84
CA TRP A 73 9.04 -13.18 24.65
C TRP A 73 8.89 -11.86 25.39
N ILE A 74 8.68 -10.78 24.65
CA ILE A 74 8.70 -9.42 25.15
C ILE A 74 7.28 -8.88 25.07
N THR A 75 6.71 -8.47 26.20
CA THR A 75 5.39 -7.83 26.28
C THR A 75 5.55 -6.43 26.83
N LEU A 76 5.14 -5.42 26.06
CA LEU A 76 5.08 -4.03 26.52
C LEU A 76 3.66 -3.69 26.96
N ARG A 77 3.56 -3.02 28.10
CA ARG A 77 2.32 -2.51 28.66
C ARG A 77 2.40 -1.01 28.90
N ASP A 78 1.29 -0.32 28.69
CA ASP A 78 1.16 1.09 29.03
C ASP A 78 0.88 1.30 30.53
N ALA A 79 0.61 2.57 30.91
CA ALA A 79 0.29 2.95 32.28
C ALA A 79 -0.99 2.29 32.84
N ALA A 80 -1.94 1.93 31.96
CA ALA A 80 -3.17 1.25 32.34
C ALA A 80 -2.98 -0.28 32.44
N GLY A 81 -1.82 -0.80 32.01
CA GLY A 81 -1.52 -2.23 31.99
C GLY A 81 -1.94 -2.92 30.69
N GLU A 82 -2.46 -2.17 29.71
CA GLU A 82 -2.89 -2.70 28.42
C GLU A 82 -1.68 -3.07 27.57
N VAL A 83 -1.78 -4.19 26.84
CA VAL A 83 -0.68 -4.66 25.98
C VAL A 83 -0.61 -3.77 24.75
N ILE A 84 0.50 -3.05 24.60
CA ILE A 84 0.76 -2.16 23.46
C ILE A 84 1.72 -2.78 22.44
N HIS A 85 2.46 -3.82 22.80
CA HIS A 85 3.32 -4.57 21.88
C HIS A 85 3.61 -5.97 22.43
N HIS A 86 3.74 -6.93 21.54
CA HIS A 86 4.21 -8.29 21.86
C HIS A 86 5.10 -8.80 20.74
N GLU A 87 6.30 -9.26 21.08
CA GLU A 87 7.27 -9.78 20.11
C GLU A 87 8.07 -10.94 20.68
N VAL A 88 8.41 -11.90 19.82
CA VAL A 88 9.35 -12.97 20.14
C VAL A 88 10.64 -12.71 19.37
N SER A 89 11.75 -12.53 20.09
CA SER A 89 13.05 -12.22 19.49
C SER A 89 14.16 -13.10 20.06
N CYS A 90 15.12 -13.46 19.22
CA CYS A 90 16.38 -14.07 19.64
C CYS A 90 17.58 -13.13 19.36
N ASN A 91 17.32 -11.86 19.06
CA ASN A 91 18.33 -10.87 18.72
C ASN A 91 18.46 -9.83 19.85
N PRO A 92 19.58 -9.80 20.60
CA PRO A 92 19.83 -8.81 21.65
C PRO A 92 19.75 -7.36 21.15
N GLY A 93 20.20 -7.09 19.93
CA GLY A 93 20.14 -5.74 19.34
C GLY A 93 18.70 -5.25 19.13
N ARG A 94 17.79 -6.17 18.77
CA ARG A 94 16.36 -5.86 18.67
C ARG A 94 15.74 -5.57 20.05
N PHE A 95 16.16 -6.29 21.08
CA PHE A 95 15.74 -6.00 22.45
C PHE A 95 16.18 -4.59 22.89
N ALA A 96 17.46 -4.24 22.65
CA ALA A 96 17.98 -2.91 22.96
C ALA A 96 17.20 -1.79 22.24
N GLN A 97 16.85 -2.02 20.97
CA GLN A 97 16.01 -1.12 20.18
C GLN A 97 14.61 -0.96 20.80
N LEU A 98 13.93 -2.05 21.15
CA LEU A 98 12.60 -2.01 21.79
C LEU A 98 12.63 -1.27 23.13
N LEU A 99 13.68 -1.51 23.93
CA LEU A 99 13.85 -0.85 25.22
C LEU A 99 14.04 0.67 25.05
N HIS A 100 14.79 1.08 24.04
CA HIS A 100 14.92 2.49 23.67
C HIS A 100 13.59 3.09 23.16
N GLU A 101 12.91 2.43 22.22
CA GLU A 101 11.62 2.89 21.65
C GLU A 101 10.49 2.97 22.71
N TRP A 102 10.54 2.12 23.72
CA TRP A 102 9.59 2.15 24.82
C TRP A 102 9.84 3.34 25.75
N ARG A 103 11.11 3.60 26.07
CA ARG A 103 11.54 4.69 26.98
C ARG A 103 11.47 6.07 26.36
N THR A 104 11.68 6.18 25.06
CA THR A 104 11.69 7.46 24.36
C THR A 104 10.30 7.78 23.82
N ALA A 105 9.86 9.04 23.96
CA ALA A 105 8.67 9.51 23.27
C ALA A 105 8.90 9.42 21.75
N PRO A 106 7.89 9.04 20.95
CA PRO A 106 8.05 9.05 19.50
C PRO A 106 8.38 10.46 19.03
N ASP A 107 9.31 10.58 18.07
CA ASP A 107 9.64 11.86 17.45
C ASP A 107 8.37 12.55 16.94
N ALA A 108 8.35 13.88 16.96
CA ALA A 108 7.24 14.61 16.37
C ALA A 108 7.15 14.29 14.88
N ALA A 109 5.94 13.98 14.40
CA ALA A 109 5.75 13.73 12.98
C ALA A 109 6.05 15.00 12.17
N PRO A 110 6.70 14.88 11.00
CA PRO A 110 6.99 16.01 10.13
C PRO A 110 5.69 16.74 9.78
N ALA A 111 5.64 18.06 9.93
CA ALA A 111 4.43 18.83 9.61
C ALA A 111 4.09 18.79 8.11
N GLN A 112 5.12 18.68 7.26
CA GLN A 112 5.03 18.64 5.81
C GLN A 112 5.97 17.59 5.25
N VAL A 113 5.65 17.13 4.04
CA VAL A 113 6.47 16.21 3.24
C VAL A 113 7.00 16.98 2.04
N THR A 114 8.32 17.06 1.94
CA THR A 114 9.02 17.59 0.78
C THR A 114 10.02 16.55 0.29
N ILE A 115 9.85 16.06 -0.92
CA ILE A 115 10.70 15.01 -1.49
C ILE A 115 11.58 15.62 -2.56
N GLN A 116 12.89 15.43 -2.51
CA GLN A 116 13.75 15.88 -3.60
C GLN A 116 13.35 15.16 -4.89
N ALA A 117 12.79 15.92 -5.84
CA ALA A 117 12.51 15.42 -7.16
C ALA A 117 13.84 15.13 -7.86
N MET A 118 14.20 13.86 -8.00
CA MET A 118 15.26 13.51 -8.93
C MET A 118 14.80 13.90 -10.33
N ALA A 119 15.62 14.65 -11.05
CA ALA A 119 15.41 14.94 -12.46
C ALA A 119 15.40 13.60 -13.22
N ARG A 120 14.21 13.01 -13.38
CA ARG A 120 14.03 11.96 -14.37
C ARG A 120 14.03 12.68 -15.71
N SER A 121 15.09 12.48 -16.48
CA SER A 121 15.05 12.80 -17.90
C SER A 121 13.80 12.12 -18.47
N PRO A 122 12.93 12.85 -19.19
CA PRO A 122 11.87 12.20 -19.93
C PRO A 122 12.53 11.19 -20.85
N TYR A 123 12.23 9.91 -20.64
CA TYR A 123 12.67 8.87 -21.56
C TYR A 123 11.71 8.92 -22.75
N THR A 124 11.88 9.93 -23.59
CA THR A 124 11.32 9.98 -24.93
C THR A 124 12.22 9.13 -25.83
N ASP A 125 12.25 7.82 -25.60
CA ASP A 125 12.37 6.96 -26.77
C ASP A 125 11.01 7.08 -27.45
N GLU A 126 10.93 8.06 -28.36
CA GLU A 126 9.92 8.07 -29.40
C GLU A 126 10.01 6.69 -30.07
N THR A 127 9.09 5.80 -29.72
CA THR A 127 8.82 4.62 -30.54
C THR A 127 8.23 5.13 -31.85
N GLU A 128 9.10 5.62 -32.73
CA GLU A 128 8.79 5.86 -34.12
C GLU A 128 8.31 4.53 -34.74
N ALA A 129 7.14 4.60 -35.35
CA ALA A 129 6.68 3.74 -36.45
C ALA A 129 6.42 2.24 -36.19
N CYS A 130 6.17 1.77 -34.97
CA CYS A 130 5.55 0.45 -34.80
C CYS A 130 4.04 0.59 -34.58
N VAL A 131 3.25 0.32 -35.63
CA VAL A 131 1.80 0.17 -35.47
C VAL A 131 1.57 -1.03 -34.55
N PRO A 132 0.97 -0.83 -33.37
CA PRO A 132 0.78 -1.92 -32.44
C PRO A 132 -0.16 -2.97 -32.99
N ALA A 133 0.19 -4.24 -32.82
CA ALA A 133 -0.70 -5.34 -33.15
C ALA A 133 -1.76 -5.50 -32.04
N MET A 134 -3.02 -5.64 -32.43
CA MET A 134 -4.13 -5.88 -31.50
C MET A 134 -4.98 -7.03 -31.98
N ASP A 135 -4.87 -8.16 -31.30
CA ASP A 135 -5.73 -9.33 -31.52
C ASP A 135 -7.05 -9.14 -30.76
N GLN A 136 -8.17 -9.58 -31.33
CA GLN A 136 -9.48 -9.45 -30.69
C GLN A 136 -10.06 -10.84 -30.38
N ASP A 137 -10.51 -11.01 -29.13
CA ASP A 137 -11.22 -12.20 -28.66
C ASP A 137 -12.39 -11.75 -27.76
N LEU A 138 -13.52 -11.45 -28.41
CA LEU A 138 -14.71 -10.88 -27.78
C LEU A 138 -15.80 -11.95 -27.66
N ASN A 139 -16.00 -12.49 -26.46
CA ASN A 139 -17.11 -13.40 -26.18
C ASN A 139 -18.42 -12.64 -25.94
N LEU A 140 -19.10 -12.26 -27.04
CA LEU A 140 -20.33 -11.44 -26.99
C LEU A 140 -21.46 -12.10 -26.18
N GLY A 141 -21.53 -13.43 -26.16
CA GLY A 141 -22.59 -14.17 -25.45
C GLY A 141 -22.60 -13.96 -23.93
N MET A 142 -21.57 -13.34 -23.36
CA MET A 142 -21.60 -12.92 -21.96
C MET A 142 -22.59 -11.78 -21.70
N LEU A 143 -22.84 -10.91 -22.68
CA LEU A 143 -23.77 -9.80 -22.53
C LEU A 143 -25.23 -10.25 -22.51
N ASP A 144 -25.54 -11.41 -23.11
CA ASP A 144 -26.89 -12.01 -23.13
C ASP A 144 -27.46 -12.28 -21.74
N THR A 145 -26.58 -12.39 -20.73
CA THR A 145 -26.96 -12.61 -19.33
C THR A 145 -27.35 -11.34 -18.58
N LEU A 146 -27.13 -10.16 -19.17
CA LEU A 146 -27.49 -8.88 -18.58
C LEU A 146 -28.97 -8.57 -18.82
N ALA A 147 -29.60 -7.90 -17.85
CA ALA A 147 -30.97 -7.42 -18.00
C ALA A 147 -31.12 -6.47 -19.21
N ASP A 148 -30.09 -5.67 -19.48
CA ASP A 148 -30.02 -4.70 -20.58
C ASP A 148 -29.04 -5.15 -21.68
N ALA A 149 -29.14 -6.40 -22.12
CA ALA A 149 -28.21 -6.99 -23.10
C ALA A 149 -28.07 -6.18 -24.40
N GLY A 150 -29.17 -5.66 -24.95
CA GLY A 150 -29.17 -4.85 -26.17
C GLY A 150 -28.35 -3.56 -26.05
N PRO A 151 -28.69 -2.66 -25.11
CA PRO A 151 -27.90 -1.46 -24.85
C PRO A 151 -26.43 -1.75 -24.49
N ALA A 152 -26.16 -2.83 -23.75
CA ALA A 152 -24.79 -3.23 -23.42
C ALA A 152 -24.00 -3.64 -24.67
N LEU A 153 -24.62 -4.33 -25.63
CA LEU A 153 -23.99 -4.71 -26.89
C LEU A 153 -23.70 -3.50 -27.78
N GLU A 154 -24.65 -2.55 -27.89
CA GLU A 154 -24.45 -1.30 -28.63
C GLU A 154 -23.30 -0.49 -28.04
N GLN A 155 -23.25 -0.36 -26.71
CA GLN A 155 -22.16 0.34 -26.02
C GLN A 155 -20.82 -0.36 -26.24
N LEU A 156 -20.76 -1.70 -26.17
CA LEU A 156 -19.56 -2.47 -26.47
C LEU A 156 -19.06 -2.21 -27.90
N GLN A 157 -19.95 -2.23 -28.89
CA GLN A 157 -19.58 -1.96 -30.28
C GLN A 157 -19.02 -0.55 -30.45
N ALA A 158 -19.64 0.45 -29.81
CA ALA A 158 -19.16 1.83 -29.80
C ALA A 158 -17.80 1.95 -29.10
N ASP A 159 -17.58 1.23 -28.01
CA ASP A 159 -16.32 1.24 -27.28
C ASP A 159 -15.20 0.58 -28.08
N VAL A 160 -15.46 -0.58 -28.70
CA VAL A 160 -14.49 -1.24 -29.60
C VAL A 160 -14.12 -0.34 -30.77
N ALA A 161 -15.10 0.32 -31.40
CA ALA A 161 -14.85 1.23 -32.51
C ALA A 161 -14.08 2.50 -32.11
N ALA A 162 -14.16 2.91 -30.84
CA ALA A 162 -13.48 4.10 -30.33
C ALA A 162 -12.03 3.85 -29.89
N ILE A 163 -11.58 2.59 -29.83
CA ILE A 163 -10.21 2.28 -29.42
C ILE A 163 -9.24 2.89 -30.42
N ASP A 164 -8.36 3.75 -29.90
CA ASP A 164 -7.24 4.33 -30.61
C ASP A 164 -5.95 3.63 -30.15
N PRO A 165 -5.34 2.77 -30.99
CA PRO A 165 -4.13 2.05 -30.63
C PRO A 165 -2.93 2.95 -30.35
N VAL A 166 -2.85 4.12 -30.98
CA VAL A 166 -1.78 5.09 -30.74
C VAL A 166 -1.98 5.73 -29.37
N ARG A 167 -3.23 6.09 -29.04
CA ARG A 167 -3.55 6.63 -27.71
C ARG A 167 -3.27 5.62 -26.59
N LEU A 168 -3.64 4.36 -26.84
CA LEU A 168 -3.35 3.26 -25.94
C LEU A 168 -1.84 3.13 -25.71
N LEU A 169 -1.03 3.17 -26.77
CA LEU A 169 0.43 3.12 -26.69
C LEU A 169 1.02 4.26 -25.86
N GLN A 170 0.54 5.48 -26.05
CA GLN A 170 1.00 6.66 -25.32
C GLN A 170 0.70 6.55 -23.82
N SER A 171 -0.52 6.11 -23.49
CA SER A 171 -1.01 6.04 -22.11
C SER A 171 -0.63 4.75 -21.37
N TRP A 172 -0.06 3.76 -22.08
CA TRP A 172 0.22 2.46 -21.51
C TRP A 172 1.22 2.56 -20.34
N PRO A 173 1.00 1.81 -19.23
CA PRO A 173 1.91 1.82 -18.09
C PRO A 173 3.34 1.46 -18.51
N ARG A 174 4.31 2.05 -17.82
CA ARG A 174 5.74 1.79 -18.03
C ARG A 174 6.34 1.04 -16.84
N ASP A 175 7.29 0.15 -17.11
CA ASP A 175 8.09 -0.51 -16.08
C ASP A 175 9.14 0.44 -15.47
N ASP A 176 9.87 -0.03 -14.46
CA ASP A 176 10.90 0.77 -13.78
C ASP A 176 12.06 1.20 -14.70
N ARG A 177 12.18 0.60 -15.90
CA ARG A 177 13.16 0.94 -16.93
C ARG A 177 12.58 1.85 -18.02
N GLY A 178 11.34 2.34 -17.85
CA GLY A 178 10.67 3.21 -18.81
C GLY A 178 10.09 2.49 -20.05
N ARG A 179 10.14 1.16 -20.09
CA ARG A 179 9.60 0.38 -21.23
C ARG A 179 8.11 0.16 -21.04
N LEU A 180 7.37 -0.11 -22.12
CA LEU A 180 5.96 -0.55 -22.00
C LEU A 180 5.86 -1.76 -21.10
N ALA A 181 4.99 -1.70 -20.08
CA ALA A 181 4.78 -2.76 -19.12
C ALA A 181 4.09 -3.95 -19.79
N ALA A 182 4.82 -5.05 -19.98
CA ALA A 182 4.27 -6.32 -20.45
C ALA A 182 3.38 -7.00 -19.41
N ARG A 183 2.54 -7.96 -19.84
CA ARG A 183 1.63 -8.75 -18.99
C ARG A 183 0.70 -7.92 -18.08
N THR A 184 0.51 -6.67 -18.44
CA THR A 184 -0.40 -5.72 -17.78
C THR A 184 -1.78 -5.79 -18.44
N THR A 185 -2.82 -5.62 -17.61
CA THR A 185 -4.22 -5.56 -18.03
C THR A 185 -4.79 -4.20 -17.66
N ALA A 186 -5.49 -3.56 -18.60
CA ALA A 186 -6.27 -2.34 -18.38
C ALA A 186 -7.74 -2.60 -18.72
N ILE A 187 -8.65 -2.20 -17.82
CA ILE A 187 -10.09 -2.27 -18.07
C ILE A 187 -10.51 -1.00 -18.79
N LEU A 188 -11.00 -1.11 -20.01
CA LEU A 188 -11.41 0.03 -20.84
C LEU A 188 -12.85 0.46 -20.57
N ALA A 189 -13.74 -0.50 -20.31
CA ALA A 189 -15.15 -0.25 -20.01
C ALA A 189 -15.75 -1.43 -19.23
N ALA A 190 -16.86 -1.21 -18.54
CA ALA A 190 -17.62 -2.24 -17.83
C ALA A 190 -19.11 -2.12 -18.15
N TYR A 191 -19.80 -3.25 -18.27
CA TYR A 191 -21.17 -3.30 -18.78
C TYR A 191 -22.13 -3.93 -17.77
N GLY A 192 -23.27 -3.27 -17.58
CA GLY A 192 -24.31 -3.70 -16.66
C GLY A 192 -23.91 -3.64 -15.18
N PRO A 193 -24.84 -3.98 -14.27
CA PRO A 193 -24.56 -4.02 -12.84
C PRO A 193 -23.75 -5.26 -12.45
N ALA A 194 -22.92 -5.12 -11.42
CA ALA A 194 -22.15 -6.24 -10.90
C ALA A 194 -23.01 -7.32 -10.22
N THR A 195 -22.83 -8.57 -10.64
CA THR A 195 -23.39 -9.75 -9.96
C THR A 195 -22.30 -10.41 -9.14
N ARG A 196 -22.50 -10.52 -7.81
CA ARG A 196 -21.46 -11.02 -6.87
C ARG A 196 -20.09 -10.31 -7.06
N LYS A 197 -20.13 -8.98 -7.25
CA LYS A 197 -18.99 -8.10 -7.54
C LYS A 197 -18.29 -8.32 -8.90
N ARG A 198 -18.83 -9.18 -9.77
CA ARG A 198 -18.31 -9.40 -11.13
C ARG A 198 -19.21 -8.79 -12.17
N GLN A 199 -18.63 -8.26 -13.23
CA GLN A 199 -19.38 -7.78 -14.40
C GLN A 199 -18.56 -7.94 -15.69
N PRO A 200 -19.23 -8.07 -16.85
CA PRO A 200 -18.56 -8.02 -18.13
C PRO A 200 -17.73 -6.73 -18.27
N CYS A 201 -16.46 -6.89 -18.62
CA CYS A 201 -15.52 -5.79 -18.80
C CYS A 201 -14.81 -5.94 -20.15
N LEU A 202 -14.76 -4.85 -20.92
CA LEU A 202 -13.86 -4.73 -22.05
C LEU A 202 -12.48 -4.39 -21.50
N MET A 203 -11.47 -5.15 -21.88
CA MET A 203 -10.12 -4.98 -21.38
C MET A 203 -9.09 -5.19 -22.46
N VAL A 204 -7.93 -4.56 -22.27
CA VAL A 204 -6.75 -4.82 -23.08
C VAL A 204 -5.69 -5.46 -22.21
N ARG A 205 -5.10 -6.54 -22.71
CA ARG A 205 -3.98 -7.24 -22.09
C ARG A 205 -2.76 -7.16 -22.98
N SER A 206 -1.66 -6.66 -22.44
CA SER A 206 -0.36 -6.68 -23.14
C SER A 206 0.26 -8.07 -23.19
N VAL A 207 0.99 -8.33 -24.27
CA VAL A 207 1.74 -9.56 -24.51
C VAL A 207 3.03 -9.63 -23.67
N MET A 208 3.87 -10.63 -23.91
CA MET A 208 5.21 -10.71 -23.29
C MET A 208 6.14 -9.62 -23.84
N GLN A 209 7.14 -9.22 -23.05
CA GLN A 209 8.03 -8.11 -23.38
C GLN A 209 8.66 -8.19 -24.79
N SER A 210 9.02 -9.39 -25.25
CA SER A 210 9.65 -9.62 -26.57
C SER A 210 8.72 -9.37 -27.76
N LYS A 211 7.42 -9.21 -27.54
CA LYS A 211 6.39 -8.97 -28.57
C LYS A 211 5.72 -7.60 -28.43
N MET A 212 6.25 -6.73 -27.57
CA MET A 212 5.72 -5.37 -27.42
C MET A 212 6.13 -4.48 -28.60
N PRO A 213 5.30 -3.54 -29.06
CA PRO A 213 3.93 -3.25 -28.58
C PRO A 213 2.88 -4.19 -29.21
N GLY A 214 2.32 -5.08 -28.38
CA GLY A 214 1.30 -6.03 -28.80
C GLY A 214 0.25 -6.22 -27.71
N TRP A 215 -1.01 -6.32 -28.10
CA TRP A 215 -2.15 -6.37 -27.19
C TRP A 215 -3.21 -7.38 -27.64
N GLN A 216 -3.96 -7.86 -26.67
CA GLN A 216 -5.17 -8.64 -26.86
C GLN A 216 -6.35 -7.88 -26.26
N LEU A 217 -7.34 -7.59 -27.09
CA LEU A 217 -8.61 -7.03 -26.69
C LEU A 217 -9.57 -8.16 -26.32
N LEU A 218 -10.12 -8.08 -25.11
CA LEU A 218 -10.89 -9.15 -24.49
C LEU A 218 -12.19 -8.61 -23.90
N LEU A 219 -13.22 -9.45 -23.92
CA LEU A 219 -14.38 -9.30 -23.06
C LEU A 219 -14.38 -10.43 -22.03
N SER A 220 -14.28 -10.12 -20.74
CA SER A 220 -14.31 -11.11 -19.65
C SER A 220 -15.12 -10.63 -18.43
N SER A 221 -15.58 -11.56 -17.59
CA SER A 221 -16.31 -11.28 -16.34
C SER A 221 -15.36 -11.08 -15.16
N GLU A 222 -15.13 -9.82 -14.78
CA GLU A 222 -14.08 -9.43 -13.84
C GLU A 222 -14.60 -8.77 -12.57
N PHE A 223 -13.77 -8.84 -11.52
CA PHE A 223 -13.87 -7.95 -10.37
C PHE A 223 -13.24 -6.61 -10.71
N LEU A 224 -14.03 -5.66 -11.23
CA LEU A 224 -13.55 -4.35 -11.70
C LEU A 224 -12.54 -3.70 -10.74
N TYR A 225 -12.90 -3.62 -9.45
CA TYR A 225 -12.06 -2.97 -8.44
C TYR A 225 -10.77 -3.72 -8.11
N ASN A 226 -10.59 -4.99 -8.49
CA ASN A 226 -9.33 -5.69 -8.31
C ASN A 226 -8.26 -5.25 -9.32
N CYS A 227 -8.67 -4.64 -10.44
CA CYS A 227 -7.76 -4.17 -11.47
C CYS A 227 -7.16 -2.82 -11.08
N ARG A 228 -5.84 -2.65 -11.22
CA ARG A 228 -5.17 -1.37 -10.94
C ARG A 228 -5.43 -0.33 -12.02
N HIS A 229 -5.35 -0.73 -13.28
CA HIS A 229 -5.55 0.14 -14.44
C HIS A 229 -7.01 0.11 -14.87
N GLN A 230 -7.89 0.73 -14.09
CA GLN A 230 -9.31 0.92 -14.43
C GLN A 230 -9.45 2.22 -15.23
N TRP A 231 -9.63 2.11 -16.54
CA TRP A 231 -9.71 3.22 -17.48
C TRP A 231 -11.14 3.48 -17.98
N SER A 232 -12.14 2.81 -17.39
CA SER A 232 -13.56 2.98 -17.70
C SER A 232 -14.00 4.44 -17.64
N ASP A 233 -13.54 5.16 -16.61
CA ASP A 233 -13.88 6.56 -16.38
C ASP A 233 -12.86 7.53 -17.00
N ALA A 234 -11.84 7.00 -17.67
CA ALA A 234 -10.74 7.74 -18.25
C ALA A 234 -10.60 7.40 -19.75
N ARG A 235 -11.72 7.51 -20.48
CA ARG A 235 -11.82 7.19 -21.93
C ARG A 235 -10.73 7.85 -22.78
N TRP A 236 -10.29 9.04 -22.37
CA TRP A 236 -9.20 9.80 -23.00
C TRP A 236 -7.84 9.09 -22.93
N LEU A 237 -7.67 7.99 -22.18
CA LEU A 237 -6.44 7.19 -22.16
C LEU A 237 -6.36 6.18 -23.32
N TRP A 238 -7.48 5.87 -23.98
CA TRP A 238 -7.54 4.77 -24.97
C TRP A 238 -8.39 5.09 -26.20
N SER A 239 -8.95 6.29 -26.29
CA SER A 239 -9.73 6.77 -27.43
C SER A 239 -9.32 8.19 -27.82
N SER A 240 -9.84 8.69 -28.93
CA SER A 240 -9.68 10.07 -29.38
C SER A 240 -10.39 11.12 -28.51
N ALA A 241 -11.02 10.71 -27.40
CA ALA A 241 -11.65 11.64 -26.47
C ALA A 241 -10.62 12.60 -25.84
N ASP A 242 -11.01 13.86 -25.69
CA ASP A 242 -10.17 14.90 -25.10
C ASP A 242 -9.81 14.56 -23.64
N ALA A 243 -8.54 14.77 -23.30
CA ALA A 243 -8.12 14.74 -21.91
C ALA A 243 -8.77 15.90 -21.12
N PRO A 244 -9.06 15.72 -19.82
CA PRO A 244 -9.54 16.80 -18.97
C PRO A 244 -8.61 18.01 -19.06
N LYS A 245 -9.17 19.21 -19.23
CA LYS A 245 -8.40 20.44 -19.39
C LYS A 245 -7.81 20.88 -18.05
N ASP A 246 -6.53 21.23 -18.06
CA ASP A 246 -5.81 21.72 -16.88
C ASP A 246 -6.42 23.02 -16.34
N SER A 247 -6.97 22.97 -15.13
CA SER A 247 -7.39 24.17 -14.42
C SER A 247 -6.19 25.01 -13.95
N ALA A 248 -6.42 26.30 -13.62
CA ALA A 248 -5.36 27.13 -13.03
C ALA A 248 -4.85 26.56 -11.68
N LEU A 249 -5.74 25.94 -10.91
CA LEU A 249 -5.40 25.28 -9.65
C LEU A 249 -4.55 24.03 -9.90
N GLU A 250 -4.89 23.24 -10.93
CA GLU A 250 -4.13 22.05 -11.32
C GLU A 250 -2.72 22.42 -11.78
N ARG A 251 -2.57 23.46 -12.62
CA ARG A 251 -1.25 23.97 -13.01
C ARG A 251 -0.42 24.45 -11.81
N LYS A 252 -1.06 24.99 -10.77
CA LYS A 252 -0.39 25.34 -9.51
C LYS A 252 0.05 24.09 -8.75
N ALA A 253 -0.81 23.09 -8.61
CA ALA A 253 -0.47 21.84 -7.94
C ALA A 253 0.64 21.07 -8.67
N ARG A 254 0.60 20.97 -10.00
CA ARG A 254 1.67 20.36 -10.81
C ARG A 254 3.03 21.01 -10.58
N ARG A 255 3.10 22.35 -10.47
CA ARG A 255 4.34 23.05 -10.14
C ARG A 255 4.86 22.70 -8.74
N LEU A 256 3.98 22.60 -7.75
CA LEU A 256 4.35 22.17 -6.39
C LEU A 256 4.83 20.72 -6.38
N MET A 257 4.14 19.82 -7.10
CA MET A 257 4.55 18.42 -7.26
C MET A 257 5.94 18.31 -7.91
N ALA A 258 6.20 19.08 -8.97
CA ALA A 258 7.50 19.12 -9.65
C ALA A 258 8.63 19.64 -8.75
N GLN A 259 8.31 20.50 -7.79
CA GLN A 259 9.25 20.98 -6.76
C GLN A 259 9.37 20.02 -5.57
N GLY A 260 8.64 18.91 -5.57
CA GLY A 260 8.64 17.95 -4.47
C GLY A 260 7.80 18.34 -3.26
N LYS A 261 7.05 19.45 -3.32
CA LYS A 261 6.24 20.00 -2.22
C LYS A 261 4.89 19.28 -2.09
N ILE A 262 4.94 18.02 -1.68
CA ILE A 262 3.79 17.11 -1.70
C ILE A 262 2.64 17.60 -0.82
N SER A 263 2.92 17.99 0.43
CA SER A 263 1.90 18.47 1.36
C SER A 263 1.18 19.72 0.86
N GLU A 264 1.93 20.68 0.30
CA GLU A 264 1.35 21.92 -0.22
C GLU A 264 0.44 21.64 -1.43
N ALA A 265 0.85 20.73 -2.33
CA ALA A 265 0.04 20.35 -3.48
C ALA A 265 -1.27 19.63 -3.08
N CYS A 266 -1.21 18.73 -2.09
CA CYS A 266 -2.37 18.05 -1.53
C CYS A 266 -3.34 19.03 -0.85
N ALA A 267 -2.80 19.98 -0.09
CA ALA A 267 -3.59 20.99 0.62
C ALA A 267 -4.42 21.88 -0.32
N LEU A 268 -3.96 22.15 -1.56
CA LEU A 268 -4.74 22.88 -2.56
C LEU A 268 -6.09 22.23 -2.89
N TYR A 269 -6.20 20.92 -2.70
CA TYR A 269 -7.40 20.12 -2.96
C TYR A 269 -8.05 19.58 -1.68
N GLY A 270 -7.65 20.12 -0.52
CA GLY A 270 -8.19 19.68 0.77
C GLY A 270 -7.84 18.23 1.14
N ILE A 271 -6.78 17.68 0.55
CA ILE A 271 -6.33 16.31 0.83
C ILE A 271 -5.39 16.34 2.03
N GLU A 272 -5.75 15.57 3.03
CA GLU A 272 -4.95 15.39 4.23
C GLU A 272 -3.92 14.28 4.05
N LEU A 273 -2.66 14.55 4.40
CA LEU A 273 -1.64 13.52 4.53
C LEU A 273 -1.59 13.08 5.98
N HIS A 274 -2.06 11.86 6.23
CA HIS A 274 -2.08 11.30 7.57
C HIS A 274 -0.66 11.20 8.15
N GLU A 275 -0.54 11.24 9.48
CA GLU A 275 0.73 11.23 10.21
C GLU A 275 1.66 10.09 9.78
N ARG A 276 1.10 8.90 9.56
CA ARG A 276 1.86 7.71 9.16
C ARG A 276 2.56 7.88 7.81
N VAL A 277 1.91 8.52 6.84
CA VAL A 277 2.49 8.83 5.54
C VAL A 277 3.62 9.84 5.70
N ARG A 278 3.40 10.89 6.50
CA ARG A 278 4.42 11.93 6.76
C ARG A 278 5.67 11.36 7.41
N ARG A 279 5.50 10.50 8.43
CA ARG A 279 6.60 9.79 9.10
C ARG A 279 7.38 8.89 8.14
N LEU A 280 6.69 7.98 7.44
CA LEU A 280 7.34 7.02 6.55
C LEU A 280 8.06 7.71 5.39
N ALA A 281 7.51 8.82 4.87
CA ALA A 281 8.15 9.58 3.80
C ALA A 281 9.49 10.20 4.22
N GLU A 282 9.69 10.52 5.50
CA GLU A 282 10.97 11.00 6.06
C GLU A 282 11.85 9.87 6.61
N GLY A 283 11.48 8.60 6.37
CA GLY A 283 12.21 7.44 6.89
C GLY A 283 12.00 7.18 8.38
N GLN A 284 11.08 7.90 9.03
CA GLN A 284 10.71 7.65 10.43
C GLN A 284 9.76 6.45 10.54
N SER A 285 9.76 5.80 11.71
CA SER A 285 8.77 4.75 11.96
C SER A 285 7.37 5.31 12.05
N PHE A 286 6.46 4.76 11.23
CA PHE A 286 5.05 5.12 11.18
C PHE A 286 4.18 4.32 12.17
N GLN A 287 4.73 3.27 12.78
CA GLN A 287 4.10 2.49 13.83
C GLN A 287 5.12 2.21 14.92
N ARG A 288 4.74 2.53 16.17
CA ARG A 288 5.61 2.28 17.32
C ARG A 288 5.99 0.79 17.38
N PHE A 289 7.24 0.51 17.71
CA PHE A 289 7.78 -0.85 17.83
C PHE A 289 7.86 -1.65 16.53
N SER A 290 7.64 -1.04 15.37
CA SER A 290 7.82 -1.72 14.09
C SER A 290 9.00 -1.11 13.33
N PRO A 291 10.02 -1.91 12.96
CA PRO A 291 11.08 -1.41 12.10
C PRO A 291 10.50 -1.09 10.72
N VAL A 292 10.93 0.01 10.13
CA VAL A 292 10.55 0.38 8.76
C VAL A 292 11.45 -0.39 7.80
N PRO A 293 10.89 -1.21 6.90
CA PRO A 293 11.69 -1.77 5.82
C PRO A 293 12.18 -0.64 4.90
N GLU A 294 13.49 -0.56 4.67
CA GLU A 294 14.11 0.48 3.83
C GLU A 294 13.45 0.66 2.45
N PRO A 295 13.03 -0.42 1.73
CA PRO A 295 12.37 -0.25 0.44
C PRO A 295 11.06 0.53 0.53
N TRP A 296 10.35 0.50 1.66
CA TRP A 296 9.03 1.13 1.79
C TRP A 296 9.10 2.65 1.77
N VAL A 297 10.19 3.22 2.30
CA VAL A 297 10.45 4.67 2.24
C VAL A 297 10.54 5.11 0.78
N GLN A 298 11.36 4.41 0.00
CA GLN A 298 11.59 4.72 -1.42
C GLN A 298 10.34 4.48 -2.26
N GLU A 299 9.63 3.38 -2.02
CA GLU A 299 8.37 3.06 -2.70
C GLU A 299 7.29 4.12 -2.42
N LEU A 300 7.14 4.55 -1.16
CA LEU A 300 6.21 5.62 -0.82
C LEU A 300 6.61 6.95 -1.47
N GLN A 301 7.88 7.34 -1.37
CA GLN A 301 8.37 8.58 -1.96
C GLN A 301 8.16 8.60 -3.48
N ALA A 302 8.46 7.51 -4.17
CA ALA A 302 8.25 7.37 -5.61
C ALA A 302 6.76 7.48 -5.99
N ALA A 303 5.87 6.94 -5.16
CA ALA A 303 4.43 7.06 -5.38
C ALA A 303 3.92 8.48 -5.13
N LEU A 304 4.38 9.13 -4.05
CA LEU A 304 4.02 10.51 -3.72
C LEU A 304 4.48 11.48 -4.82
N LEU A 305 5.67 11.29 -5.41
CA LEU A 305 6.13 12.10 -6.55
C LEU A 305 5.25 11.93 -7.80
N GLN A 306 4.55 10.81 -7.92
CA GLN A 306 3.63 10.53 -9.02
C GLN A 306 2.18 10.86 -8.67
N LEU A 307 1.91 11.46 -7.51
CA LEU A 307 0.55 11.74 -7.08
C LEU A 307 -0.11 12.82 -7.94
N ALA A 308 -1.39 12.65 -8.29
CA ALA A 308 -2.24 13.65 -8.94
C ALA A 308 -3.34 14.10 -7.96
N PRO A 309 -3.04 15.00 -7.00
CA PRO A 309 -4.01 15.44 -5.99
C PRO A 309 -5.35 15.89 -6.56
N TRP A 310 -5.33 16.55 -7.72
CA TRP A 310 -6.52 17.07 -8.39
C TRP A 310 -7.53 16.02 -8.85
N ARG A 311 -7.17 14.73 -8.82
CA ARG A 311 -8.06 13.63 -9.23
C ARG A 311 -8.59 12.79 -8.06
N LEU A 312 -7.93 12.84 -6.89
CA LEU A 312 -8.24 11.97 -5.76
C LEU A 312 -9.68 12.11 -5.26
N ALA A 313 -10.14 13.35 -5.03
CA ALA A 313 -11.48 13.59 -4.47
C ALA A 313 -12.58 13.08 -5.40
N ALA A 314 -12.46 13.33 -6.71
CA ALA A 314 -13.42 12.85 -7.69
C ALA A 314 -13.43 11.31 -7.78
N GLY A 315 -12.27 10.67 -7.76
CA GLY A 315 -12.18 9.20 -7.74
C GLY A 315 -12.79 8.60 -6.47
N LEU A 316 -12.52 9.18 -5.30
CA LEU A 316 -13.11 8.75 -4.03
C LEU A 316 -14.63 8.90 -4.05
N GLN A 317 -15.15 10.01 -4.58
CA GLN A 317 -16.58 10.26 -4.66
C GLN A 317 -17.29 9.24 -5.56
N ARG A 318 -16.72 8.89 -6.73
CA ARG A 318 -17.29 7.84 -7.59
C ARG A 318 -17.34 6.49 -6.89
N ILE A 319 -16.31 6.14 -6.12
CA ILE A 319 -16.31 4.90 -5.33
C ILE A 319 -17.36 4.96 -4.21
N GLN A 320 -17.49 6.09 -3.51
CA GLN A 320 -18.54 6.29 -2.50
C GLN A 320 -19.94 6.13 -3.09
N GLU A 321 -20.20 6.72 -4.26
CA GLU A 321 -21.47 6.61 -4.98
C GLU A 321 -21.75 5.17 -5.36
N HIS A 322 -20.77 4.47 -5.94
CA HIS A 322 -20.91 3.06 -6.27
C HIS A 322 -21.21 2.20 -5.03
N LEU A 323 -20.46 2.38 -3.94
CA LEU A 323 -20.68 1.63 -2.71
C LEU A 323 -22.03 1.95 -2.07
N THR A 324 -22.51 3.18 -2.21
CA THR A 324 -23.84 3.60 -1.73
C THR A 324 -24.95 2.92 -2.52
N GLN A 325 -24.79 2.78 -3.83
CA GLN A 325 -25.75 2.08 -4.70
C GLN A 325 -25.71 0.55 -4.52
N ALA A 326 -24.52 -0.02 -4.31
CA ALA A 326 -24.32 -1.46 -4.23
C ALA A 326 -24.67 -2.07 -2.87
N ASN A 327 -24.66 -1.28 -1.79
CA ASN A 327 -24.89 -1.78 -0.43
C ASN A 327 -26.24 -1.36 0.13
N ARG A 328 -26.96 -2.30 0.75
CA ARG A 328 -28.25 -2.02 1.43
C ARG A 328 -28.14 -0.93 2.50
N LYS A 329 -26.98 -0.85 3.16
CA LYS A 329 -26.63 0.24 4.07
C LYS A 329 -25.42 0.97 3.47
N PRO A 330 -25.57 2.24 3.07
CA PRO A 330 -24.46 3.02 2.56
C PRO A 330 -23.31 3.05 3.57
N PRO A 331 -22.06 2.82 3.15
CA PRO A 331 -20.93 2.96 4.05
C PRO A 331 -20.77 4.43 4.44
N LYS A 332 -20.41 4.66 5.70
CA LYS A 332 -20.12 6.00 6.20
C LYS A 332 -18.72 6.44 5.73
N PRO A 333 -18.46 7.74 5.62
CA PRO A 333 -17.08 8.25 5.55
C PRO A 333 -16.23 7.61 6.67
N GLY A 334 -14.99 7.25 6.36
CA GLY A 334 -14.08 6.55 7.26
C GLY A 334 -14.29 5.03 7.35
N SER A 335 -15.42 4.48 6.89
CA SER A 335 -15.73 3.05 7.03
C SER A 335 -15.24 2.16 5.87
N TRP A 336 -14.55 2.73 4.89
CA TRP A 336 -13.95 2.01 3.77
C TRP A 336 -12.69 2.72 3.31
N GLU A 337 -11.83 1.98 2.61
CA GLU A 337 -10.56 2.46 2.09
C GLU A 337 -10.22 1.75 0.77
N ARG A 338 -9.32 2.35 0.01
CA ARG A 338 -8.78 1.77 -1.23
C ARG A 338 -7.28 1.93 -1.27
N LYS A 339 -6.56 0.82 -1.42
CA LYS A 339 -5.10 0.86 -1.57
C LYS A 339 -4.71 1.40 -2.94
N LEU A 340 -3.62 2.15 -3.01
CA LEU A 340 -2.97 2.50 -4.27
C LEU A 340 -2.16 1.30 -4.77
N PHE A 341 -1.34 0.72 -3.90
CA PHE A 341 -0.57 -0.52 -4.11
C PHE A 341 -0.15 -1.09 -2.74
N TRP A 342 0.44 -2.29 -2.72
CA TRP A 342 1.06 -2.84 -1.51
C TRP A 342 2.56 -2.64 -1.54
N PHE A 343 3.15 -2.33 -0.39
CA PHE A 343 4.61 -2.33 -0.27
C PHE A 343 5.19 -3.73 -0.48
N SER A 344 6.41 -3.80 -1.01
CA SER A 344 7.08 -5.07 -1.28
C SER A 344 7.51 -5.83 -0.01
N GLY A 345 7.84 -7.12 -0.16
CA GLY A 345 8.41 -7.95 0.91
C GLY A 345 7.42 -8.53 1.92
N GLN A 346 6.12 -8.27 1.78
CA GLN A 346 5.10 -8.72 2.73
C GLN A 346 4.55 -10.11 2.40
N ARG A 347 4.63 -11.03 3.38
CA ARG A 347 4.14 -12.42 3.23
C ARG A 347 2.75 -12.65 3.84
N GLN A 348 2.25 -11.69 4.62
CA GLN A 348 0.97 -11.80 5.30
C GLN A 348 -0.21 -11.60 4.33
N GLN A 349 -1.39 -12.08 4.75
CA GLN A 349 -2.63 -11.91 3.99
C GLN A 349 -3.07 -10.44 3.97
N ALA A 350 -3.10 -9.79 5.15
CA ALA A 350 -3.26 -8.36 5.25
C ALA A 350 -1.89 -7.69 5.04
N ARG A 351 -1.84 -6.70 4.15
CA ARG A 351 -0.59 -6.05 3.75
C ARG A 351 -0.72 -4.55 3.85
N TRP A 352 0.36 -3.92 4.25
CA TRP A 352 0.54 -2.48 4.29
C TRP A 352 0.71 -1.89 2.89
N GLY A 353 0.20 -0.69 2.70
CA GLY A 353 0.44 0.12 1.52
C GLY A 353 -0.19 1.49 1.67
N PRO A 354 0.17 2.45 0.82
CA PRO A 354 -0.55 3.71 0.77
C PRO A 354 -1.98 3.46 0.28
N GLY A 355 -2.94 4.11 0.91
CA GLY A 355 -4.35 4.04 0.58
C GLY A 355 -5.06 5.36 0.80
N VAL A 356 -6.21 5.50 0.15
CA VAL A 356 -7.05 6.68 0.22
C VAL A 356 -8.43 6.34 0.73
N ARG A 357 -9.02 7.29 1.46
CA ARG A 357 -10.39 7.21 1.99
C ARG A 357 -10.95 8.62 2.18
N PHE A 358 -12.25 8.71 2.42
CA PHE A 358 -12.79 9.87 3.14
C PHE A 358 -12.59 9.64 4.63
N ASN A 359 -12.11 10.64 5.37
CA ASN A 359 -12.06 10.62 6.83
C ASN A 359 -13.48 10.80 7.43
N GLU A 360 -13.60 10.83 8.75
CA GLU A 360 -14.90 10.96 9.43
C GLU A 360 -15.62 12.28 9.10
N ASP A 361 -14.87 13.33 8.78
CA ASP A 361 -15.39 14.64 8.33
C ASP A 361 -15.73 14.69 6.83
N GLY A 362 -15.56 13.57 6.11
CA GLY A 362 -15.80 13.51 4.67
C GLY A 362 -14.71 14.15 3.80
N LYS A 363 -13.53 14.44 4.37
CA LYS A 363 -12.38 14.96 3.61
C LYS A 363 -11.51 13.83 3.06
N PRO A 364 -10.95 13.98 1.85
CA PRO A 364 -10.05 12.99 1.30
C PRO A 364 -8.75 12.93 2.12
N GLU A 365 -8.35 11.73 2.50
CA GLU A 365 -7.14 11.46 3.27
C GLU A 365 -6.30 10.40 2.57
N LEU A 366 -4.99 10.63 2.50
CA LEU A 366 -3.98 9.64 2.15
C LEU A 366 -3.30 9.12 3.42
N ASP A 367 -3.37 7.81 3.63
CA ASP A 367 -2.82 7.14 4.81
C ASP A 367 -2.07 5.85 4.43
N LEU A 368 -1.36 5.26 5.39
CA LEU A 368 -0.89 3.88 5.32
C LEU A 368 -1.96 2.97 5.89
N ILE A 369 -2.48 2.07 5.06
CA ILE A 369 -3.56 1.16 5.42
C ILE A 369 -3.05 -0.28 5.43
N VAL A 370 -3.65 -1.12 6.27
CA VAL A 370 -3.38 -2.57 6.32
C VAL A 370 -4.64 -3.31 5.91
N THR A 371 -4.59 -3.96 4.75
CA THR A 371 -5.79 -4.57 4.18
C THR A 371 -5.50 -5.90 3.51
N ALA A 372 -6.42 -6.86 3.66
CA ALA A 372 -6.47 -8.10 2.90
C ALA A 372 -7.29 -7.95 1.60
N SER A 373 -7.89 -6.77 1.37
CA SER A 373 -8.70 -6.52 0.18
C SER A 373 -7.83 -6.47 -1.08
N ASN A 374 -8.30 -7.13 -2.14
CA ASN A 374 -7.71 -7.02 -3.48
C ASN A 374 -8.15 -5.75 -4.21
N GLU A 375 -9.12 -5.00 -3.69
CA GLU A 375 -9.65 -3.80 -4.33
C GLU A 375 -8.58 -2.68 -4.33
N HIS A 376 -8.46 -1.96 -5.44
CA HIS A 376 -7.51 -0.86 -5.67
C HIS A 376 -8.26 0.45 -5.86
N PHE A 377 -7.60 1.54 -5.50
CA PHE A 377 -7.95 2.85 -6.01
C PHE A 377 -7.44 2.96 -7.46
N PRO A 378 -8.30 3.30 -8.44
CA PRO A 378 -7.92 3.33 -9.86
C PRO A 378 -6.67 4.17 -10.11
N GLU A 379 -5.69 3.61 -10.80
CA GLU A 379 -4.44 4.33 -11.10
C GLU A 379 -4.65 5.71 -11.77
N PRO A 380 -5.56 5.87 -12.76
CA PRO A 380 -5.81 7.18 -13.37
C PRO A 380 -6.25 8.27 -12.40
N ASP A 381 -6.83 7.90 -11.27
CA ASP A 381 -7.38 8.82 -10.26
C ASP A 381 -6.36 9.32 -9.25
N TRP A 382 -5.17 8.73 -9.21
CA TRP A 382 -4.13 9.17 -8.28
C TRP A 382 -2.78 9.36 -8.93
N LYS A 383 -2.53 8.84 -10.14
CA LYS A 383 -1.24 8.91 -10.79
C LYS A 383 -1.21 9.96 -11.90
N GLN A 384 -0.21 10.85 -11.87
CA GLN A 384 0.04 11.75 -13.00
C GLN A 384 0.57 10.94 -14.19
N GLN A 385 0.07 11.25 -15.38
CA GLN A 385 0.63 10.70 -16.61
C GLN A 385 1.94 11.42 -16.92
N PRO A 386 3.00 10.71 -17.36
CA PRO A 386 4.17 11.36 -17.91
C PRO A 386 3.74 12.20 -19.13
N HIS A 387 4.10 13.49 -19.12
CA HIS A 387 3.89 14.41 -20.24
C HIS A 387 5.03 14.32 -21.23
#